data_AF-A0A0L7M6Z2-F1
#
_entry.id   AF-A0A0L7M6Z2-F1
#
_cell.length_a   1.000
_cell.length_b   1.000
_cell.length_c   1.000
_cell.angle_alpha   90.00
_cell.angle_beta   90.00
_cell.angle_gamma   90.00
#
_symmetry.space_group_name_H-M   'P 1'
#
loop_
_entity.id
_entity.type
_entity.pdbx_description
1 polymer ?
#
loop_
_entity_poly.entity_id
_entity_poly.type
_entity_poly.pdbx_seq_one_letter_code
_entity_poly.pdbx_strand_id
1 'polypeptide(L)'
;MFRNNSIKSIYIDKNNIYICYESCIDVFCVRSYQFIQKINLDVTNNKQVIYYENYILFNNSKSLFIYDITSNFSSYFYKNFLKNIVIFDFNINYLLCYKNNFGKCHIRVLQIFADAQKCEHELIFCVDFSSKFISHGKFLDDEKIIVAKNGKRLIIFDFKKAIDMYRIRKLKKKILDIHKSVENMLFILVENQIFIFNLSTFVFYKTVQLPKGLFYFKWSYFIRYKNRKIIFSSDKGVYYIDYSIEENV
;
A
#
# COMPACT_ATOMS: atom_id res chain seq x y z
N MET A 1 -2.11 -13.51 26.58
CA MET A 1 -0.68 -13.19 26.78
C MET A 1 -0.20 -12.50 25.53
N PHE A 2 0.09 -11.20 25.55
CA PHE A 2 0.63 -10.50 24.38
C PHE A 2 2.07 -10.98 24.18
N ARG A 3 2.38 -11.56 23.01
CA ARG A 3 3.72 -12.07 22.69
C ARG A 3 4.69 -10.88 22.58
N ASN A 4 5.92 -11.04 23.09
CA ASN A 4 6.99 -10.03 23.01
C ASN A 4 7.61 -9.88 21.61
N ASN A 5 7.07 -10.56 20.60
CA ASN A 5 7.61 -10.53 19.24
C ASN A 5 7.12 -9.27 18.52
N SER A 6 8.03 -8.59 17.83
CA SER A 6 7.71 -7.40 17.02
C SER A 6 6.78 -7.81 15.87
N ILE A 7 5.51 -7.45 16.00
CA ILE A 7 4.52 -7.60 14.92
C ILE A 7 5.00 -6.78 13.72
N LYS A 8 5.17 -7.45 12.58
CA LYS A 8 5.61 -6.83 11.33
C LYS A 8 4.45 -6.29 10.52
N SER A 9 3.32 -6.99 10.55
CA SER A 9 2.11 -6.60 9.84
C SER A 9 0.91 -7.37 10.37
N ILE A 10 -0.26 -6.77 10.18
CA ILE A 10 -1.55 -7.37 10.52
C ILE A 10 -2.45 -7.24 9.30
N TYR A 11 -3.13 -8.32 8.95
CA TYR A 11 -4.19 -8.33 7.96
C TYR A 11 -5.45 -8.96 8.54
N ILE A 12 -6.60 -8.44 8.13
CA ILE A 12 -7.90 -8.88 8.62
C ILE A 12 -8.79 -9.05 7.40
N ASP A 13 -9.25 -10.28 7.17
CA ASP A 13 -10.28 -10.58 6.17
C ASP A 13 -11.67 -10.73 6.85
N LYS A 14 -12.65 -11.28 6.13
CA LYS A 14 -14.02 -11.46 6.66
C LYS A 14 -14.10 -12.44 7.83
N ASN A 15 -13.18 -13.41 7.90
CA ASN A 15 -13.21 -14.56 8.80
C ASN A 15 -12.03 -14.59 9.76
N ASN A 16 -10.86 -14.11 9.32
CA ASN A 16 -9.57 -14.35 9.98
C ASN A 16 -8.74 -13.06 10.18
N ILE A 17 -7.96 -13.05 11.26
CA ILE A 17 -6.90 -12.10 11.56
C ILE A 17 -5.58 -12.83 11.36
N TYR A 18 -4.71 -12.29 10.51
CA TYR A 18 -3.37 -12.79 10.24
C TYR A 18 -2.38 -11.83 10.87
N ILE A 19 -1.62 -12.32 11.84
CA ILE A 19 -0.57 -11.55 12.53
C ILE A 19 0.76 -12.10 12.09
N CYS A 20 1.47 -11.34 11.25
CA CYS A 20 2.82 -11.70 10.84
C CYS A 20 3.84 -11.12 11.81
N TYR A 21 4.72 -11.99 12.29
CA TYR A 21 5.86 -11.64 13.12
C TYR A 21 7.01 -12.59 12.79
N GLU A 22 8.23 -12.06 12.71
CA GLU A 22 9.44 -12.82 12.38
C GLU A 22 9.27 -13.67 11.10
N SER A 23 9.24 -15.00 11.25
CA SER A 23 9.11 -16.02 10.22
C SER A 23 7.82 -16.82 10.39
N CYS A 24 6.78 -16.21 10.95
CA CYS A 24 5.52 -16.88 11.26
C CYS A 24 4.31 -16.00 11.00
N ILE A 25 3.16 -16.64 10.81
CA ILE A 25 1.85 -16.01 10.80
C ILE A 25 0.96 -16.78 11.77
N ASP A 26 0.49 -16.10 12.81
CA ASP A 26 -0.62 -16.63 13.60
C ASP A 26 -1.94 -16.23 12.93
N VAL A 27 -2.86 -17.18 12.86
CA VAL A 27 -4.20 -16.98 12.33
C VAL A 27 -5.21 -17.09 13.46
N PHE A 28 -6.08 -16.09 13.60
CA PHE A 28 -7.16 -16.06 14.59
C PHE A 28 -8.51 -15.87 13.91
N CYS A 29 -9.58 -16.40 14.49
CA CYS A 29 -10.93 -16.09 14.04
C CYS A 29 -11.29 -14.65 14.42
N VAL A 30 -11.80 -13.84 13.48
CA VAL A 30 -12.22 -12.46 13.75
C VAL A 30 -13.38 -12.39 14.74
N ARG A 31 -14.29 -13.36 14.70
CA ARG A 31 -15.52 -13.34 15.52
C ARG A 31 -15.28 -13.79 16.95
N SER A 32 -14.53 -14.87 17.13
CA SER A 32 -14.28 -15.46 18.46
C SER A 32 -12.95 -15.04 19.06
N TYR A 33 -12.06 -14.42 18.29
CA TYR A 33 -10.67 -14.12 18.65
C TYR A 33 -9.84 -15.35 19.04
N GLN A 34 -10.35 -16.56 18.77
CA GLN A 34 -9.65 -17.80 19.06
C GLN A 34 -8.53 -18.00 18.04
N PHE A 35 -7.40 -18.49 18.54
CA PHE A 35 -6.31 -18.96 17.71
C PHE A 35 -6.77 -20.17 16.89
N ILE A 36 -6.52 -20.12 15.58
CA ILE A 36 -6.87 -21.20 14.63
C ILE A 36 -5.62 -22.03 14.36
N GLN A 37 -4.56 -21.41 13.86
CA GLN A 37 -3.35 -22.10 13.46
C GLN A 37 -2.14 -21.15 13.39
N LYS A 38 -0.95 -21.76 13.38
CA LYS A 38 0.32 -21.07 13.12
C LYS A 38 0.89 -21.58 11.80
N ILE A 39 1.21 -20.65 10.90
CA ILE A 39 1.90 -20.91 9.65
C ILE A 39 3.36 -20.54 9.85
N ASN A 40 4.27 -21.48 9.66
CA ASN A 40 5.71 -21.21 9.65
C ASN A 40 6.13 -20.83 8.23
N LEU A 41 6.90 -19.76 8.10
CA LEU A 41 7.41 -19.25 6.84
C LEU A 41 8.91 -19.54 6.77
N ASP A 42 9.37 -20.03 5.63
CA ASP A 42 10.81 -20.18 5.36
C ASP A 42 11.45 -18.85 4.94
N VAL A 43 11.10 -17.76 5.64
CA VAL A 43 11.52 -16.40 5.32
C VAL A 43 12.08 -15.73 6.56
N THR A 44 13.32 -15.25 6.49
CA THR A 44 14.00 -14.55 7.59
C THR A 44 14.27 -13.09 7.23
N ASN A 45 14.38 -12.24 8.28
CA ASN A 45 14.79 -10.84 8.17
C ASN A 45 13.96 -9.97 7.20
N ASN A 46 12.64 -10.12 7.26
CA ASN A 46 11.70 -9.32 6.47
C ASN A 46 11.84 -7.83 6.80
N LYS A 47 12.10 -7.02 5.77
CA LYS A 47 12.11 -5.56 5.83
C LYS A 47 10.70 -4.99 5.69
N GLN A 48 9.87 -5.64 4.88
CA GLN A 48 8.52 -5.20 4.59
C GLN A 48 7.62 -6.41 4.34
N VAL A 49 6.38 -6.30 4.80
CA VAL A 49 5.33 -7.28 4.56
C VAL A 49 4.10 -6.52 4.09
N ILE A 50 3.57 -6.86 2.91
CA ILE A 50 2.40 -6.21 2.31
C ILE A 50 1.35 -7.28 2.02
N TYR A 51 0.10 -6.98 2.37
CA TYR A 51 -1.03 -7.87 2.12
C TYR A 51 -1.88 -7.37 0.95
N TYR A 52 -2.33 -8.31 0.14
CA TYR A 52 -3.35 -8.10 -0.88
C TYR A 52 -4.24 -9.33 -0.96
N GLU A 53 -5.49 -9.19 -0.51
CA GLU A 53 -6.44 -10.31 -0.44
C GLU A 53 -5.83 -11.53 0.28
N ASN A 54 -5.77 -12.68 -0.40
CA ASN A 54 -5.20 -13.92 0.12
C ASN A 54 -3.67 -14.02 -0.05
N TYR A 55 -3.03 -12.99 -0.61
CA TYR A 55 -1.59 -12.98 -0.88
C TYR A 55 -0.83 -12.11 0.10
N ILE A 56 0.35 -12.59 0.50
CA ILE A 56 1.27 -11.88 1.37
C ILE A 56 2.61 -11.75 0.65
N LEU A 57 3.00 -10.52 0.39
CA LEU A 57 4.29 -10.18 -0.16
C LEU A 57 5.30 -9.97 0.97
N PHE A 58 6.35 -10.79 0.98
CA PHE A 58 7.51 -10.63 1.85
C PHE A 58 8.67 -10.05 1.07
N ASN A 59 9.34 -9.04 1.63
CA ASN A 59 10.53 -8.46 1.05
C ASN A 59 11.64 -8.41 2.10
N ASN A 60 12.76 -9.08 1.82
CA ASN A 60 13.97 -9.00 2.63
C ASN A 60 15.12 -8.35 1.82
N SER A 61 16.36 -8.41 2.32
CA SER A 61 17.48 -7.77 1.61
C SER A 61 17.91 -8.45 0.32
N LYS A 62 17.52 -9.71 0.09
CA LYS A 62 18.03 -10.58 -1.00
C LYS A 62 16.93 -11.07 -1.95
N SER A 63 15.71 -11.21 -1.45
CA SER A 63 14.63 -11.91 -2.13
C SER A 63 13.27 -11.32 -1.79
N LEU A 64 12.33 -11.61 -2.68
CA LEU A 64 10.92 -11.26 -2.57
C LEU A 64 10.14 -12.56 -2.67
N PHE A 65 9.10 -12.70 -1.85
CA PHE A 65 8.28 -13.91 -1.77
C PHE A 65 6.82 -13.50 -1.83
N ILE A 66 6.01 -14.30 -2.50
CA ILE A 66 4.55 -14.19 -2.43
C ILE A 66 4.05 -15.48 -1.82
N TYR A 67 3.32 -15.35 -0.73
CA TYR A 67 2.66 -16.45 -0.05
C TYR A 67 1.16 -16.37 -0.30
N ASP A 68 0.57 -17.45 -0.81
CA ASP A 68 -0.88 -17.60 -0.93
C ASP A 68 -1.41 -18.36 0.28
N ILE A 69 -2.25 -17.66 1.05
CA ILE A 69 -2.87 -18.19 2.27
C ILE A 69 -3.81 -19.35 1.96
N THR A 70 -4.51 -19.34 0.82
CA THR A 70 -5.55 -20.32 0.51
C THR A 70 -4.97 -21.67 0.10
N SER A 71 -3.88 -21.66 -0.66
CA SER A 71 -3.20 -22.87 -1.12
C SER A 71 -2.02 -23.27 -0.24
N ASN A 72 -1.69 -22.47 0.79
CA ASN A 72 -0.50 -22.65 1.64
C ASN A 72 0.79 -22.77 0.79
N PHE A 73 0.87 -21.97 -0.27
CA PHE A 73 1.94 -22.04 -1.26
C PHE A 73 2.82 -20.80 -1.23
N SER A 74 4.13 -20.99 -1.38
CA SER A 74 5.11 -19.91 -1.46
C SER A 74 5.76 -19.86 -2.83
N SER A 75 5.53 -18.77 -3.57
CA SER A 75 6.27 -18.46 -4.80
C SER A 75 7.48 -17.58 -4.47
N TYR A 76 8.64 -17.94 -5.03
CA TYR A 76 9.91 -17.27 -4.76
C TYR A 76 10.41 -16.44 -5.93
N PHE A 77 10.91 -15.24 -5.63
CA PHE A 77 11.64 -14.39 -6.56
C PHE A 77 13.09 -14.28 -6.15
N TYR A 78 13.98 -14.86 -6.97
CA TYR A 78 15.40 -14.61 -6.86
C TYR A 78 15.84 -13.60 -7.92
N LYS A 79 16.48 -12.48 -7.51
CA LYS A 79 17.39 -11.70 -8.37
C LYS A 79 18.01 -10.50 -7.63
N ASN A 80 19.23 -10.14 -8.05
CA ASN A 80 19.96 -8.89 -7.73
C ASN A 80 19.16 -7.59 -7.94
N PHE A 81 17.99 -7.67 -8.58
CA PHE A 81 17.08 -6.56 -8.86
C PHE A 81 16.68 -5.79 -7.59
N LEU A 82 16.49 -6.51 -6.46
CA LEU A 82 15.91 -6.01 -5.21
C LEU A 82 16.83 -5.10 -4.38
N LYS A 83 18.11 -4.96 -4.74
CA LYS A 83 19.01 -4.04 -4.04
C LYS A 83 18.50 -2.60 -4.18
N ASN A 84 18.21 -1.98 -3.04
CA ASN A 84 17.71 -0.60 -2.90
C ASN A 84 16.33 -0.34 -3.52
N ILE A 85 15.44 -1.35 -3.51
CA ILE A 85 14.05 -1.18 -3.90
C ILE A 85 13.17 -0.96 -2.66
N VAL A 86 12.27 0.02 -2.76
CA VAL A 86 11.16 0.23 -1.83
C VAL A 86 9.88 -0.17 -2.53
N ILE A 87 9.10 -1.05 -1.94
CA ILE A 87 7.82 -1.49 -2.50
C ILE A 87 6.74 -0.59 -1.92
N PHE A 88 5.90 -0.03 -2.78
CA PHE A 88 4.80 0.83 -2.36
C PHE A 88 3.48 0.08 -2.27
N ASP A 89 3.22 -0.77 -3.27
CA ASP A 89 1.95 -1.45 -3.41
C ASP A 89 2.11 -2.72 -4.24
N PHE A 90 1.17 -3.65 -4.05
CA PHE A 90 1.16 -4.95 -4.70
C PHE A 90 -0.30 -5.39 -4.92
N ASN A 91 -0.57 -5.98 -6.06
CA ASN A 91 -1.79 -6.75 -6.32
C ASN A 91 -1.42 -8.07 -7.00
N ILE A 92 -2.41 -8.91 -7.31
CA ILE A 92 -2.17 -10.26 -7.86
C ILE A 92 -1.31 -10.27 -9.15
N ASN A 93 -1.37 -9.19 -9.95
CA ASN A 93 -0.71 -9.13 -11.26
C ASN A 93 0.51 -8.20 -11.28
N TYR A 94 0.60 -7.24 -10.37
CA TYR A 94 1.51 -6.11 -10.49
C TYR A 94 2.18 -5.72 -9.16
N LEU A 95 3.42 -5.29 -9.27
CA LEU A 95 4.21 -4.70 -8.19
C LEU A 95 4.56 -3.25 -8.51
N LEU A 96 4.15 -2.32 -7.66
CA LEU A 96 4.55 -0.92 -7.74
C LEU A 96 5.71 -0.69 -6.79
N CYS A 97 6.86 -0.34 -7.35
CA CYS A 97 8.05 -0.10 -6.56
C CYS A 97 8.84 1.12 -7.04
N TYR A 98 9.77 1.53 -6.18
CA TYR A 98 10.69 2.61 -6.41
C TYR A 98 12.12 2.14 -6.20
N LYS A 99 12.99 2.47 -7.15
CA LYS A 99 14.43 2.23 -7.05
C LYS A 99 15.17 3.56 -7.06
N ASN A 100 16.04 3.77 -6.07
CA ASN A 100 16.96 4.90 -6.05
C ASN A 100 18.28 4.48 -6.71
N ASN A 101 18.73 5.23 -7.71
CA ASN A 101 20.03 5.01 -8.33
C ASN A 101 20.67 6.35 -8.73
N PHE A 102 21.90 6.61 -8.27
CA PHE A 102 22.67 7.82 -8.62
C PHE A 102 21.88 9.14 -8.58
N GLY A 103 21.06 9.34 -7.54
CA GLY A 103 20.26 10.57 -7.37
C GLY A 103 19.02 10.68 -8.28
N LYS A 104 18.76 9.67 -9.11
CA LYS A 104 17.51 9.52 -9.86
C LYS A 104 16.58 8.55 -9.15
N CYS A 105 15.29 8.85 -9.29
CA CYS A 105 14.23 8.01 -8.79
C CYS A 105 13.49 7.31 -9.92
N HIS A 106 13.55 5.98 -9.95
CA HIS A 106 12.84 5.17 -10.94
C HIS A 106 11.59 4.59 -10.31
N ILE A 107 10.41 5.06 -10.72
CA ILE A 107 9.16 4.39 -10.38
C ILE A 107 8.93 3.29 -11.41
N ARG A 108 8.60 2.10 -10.93
CA ARG A 108 8.46 0.91 -11.76
C ARG A 108 7.17 0.19 -11.44
N VAL A 109 6.48 -0.27 -12.49
CA VAL A 109 5.46 -1.31 -12.38
C VAL A 109 6.05 -2.57 -12.99
N LEU A 110 6.06 -3.65 -12.22
CA LEU A 110 6.43 -4.97 -12.71
C LEU A 110 5.17 -5.79 -12.83
N GLN A 111 5.01 -6.49 -13.95
CA GLN A 111 4.06 -7.58 -14.03
C GLN A 111 4.66 -8.81 -13.36
N ILE A 112 3.85 -9.51 -12.58
CA ILE A 112 4.20 -10.72 -11.85
C ILE A 112 3.43 -11.87 -12.47
N PHE A 113 4.14 -12.96 -12.72
CA PHE A 113 3.56 -14.24 -13.08
C PHE A 113 3.98 -15.24 -12.01
N ALA A 114 3.02 -15.72 -11.23
CA ALA A 114 3.24 -16.67 -10.16
C ALA A 114 2.38 -17.90 -10.38
N ASP A 115 3.01 -19.06 -10.49
CA ASP A 115 2.34 -20.35 -10.44
C ASP A 115 2.98 -21.25 -9.36
N ALA A 116 2.49 -22.49 -9.25
CA ALA A 116 2.94 -23.46 -8.27
C ALA A 116 4.39 -23.94 -8.46
N GLN A 117 5.07 -23.57 -9.55
CA GLN A 117 6.43 -24.01 -9.86
C GLN A 117 7.40 -22.85 -10.06
N LYS A 118 6.93 -21.70 -10.51
CA LYS A 118 7.77 -20.59 -10.94
C LYS A 118 7.14 -19.24 -10.61
N CYS A 119 8.01 -18.30 -10.30
CA CYS A 119 7.65 -16.90 -10.21
C CYS A 119 8.54 -16.06 -11.14
N GLU A 120 7.93 -15.40 -12.11
CA GLU A 120 8.60 -14.52 -13.07
C GLU A 120 8.08 -13.09 -12.96
N HIS A 121 8.85 -12.17 -13.53
CA HIS A 121 8.44 -10.77 -13.61
C HIS A 121 8.96 -10.11 -14.87
N GLU A 122 8.21 -9.11 -15.32
CA GLU A 122 8.55 -8.25 -16.45
C GLU A 122 8.39 -6.78 -16.06
N LEU A 123 9.33 -5.93 -16.46
CA LEU A 123 9.21 -4.48 -16.28
C LEU A 123 8.31 -3.91 -17.38
N ILE A 124 7.08 -3.57 -17.03
CA ILE A 124 6.09 -3.05 -18.00
C ILE A 124 6.01 -1.52 -18.02
N PHE A 125 6.45 -0.85 -16.96
CA PHE A 125 6.47 0.61 -16.89
C PHE A 125 7.64 1.10 -16.06
N CYS A 126 8.33 2.13 -16.54
CA CYS A 126 9.37 2.84 -15.82
C CYS A 126 9.30 4.32 -16.12
N VAL A 127 9.29 5.15 -15.07
CA VAL A 127 9.40 6.61 -15.21
C VAL A 127 10.46 7.15 -14.27
N ASP A 128 11.29 8.04 -14.83
CA ASP A 128 12.42 8.63 -14.15
C ASP A 128 12.08 10.02 -13.62
N PHE A 129 12.39 10.25 -12.35
CA PHE A 129 12.33 11.56 -11.74
C PHE A 129 13.69 12.03 -11.27
N SER A 130 14.01 13.29 -11.54
CA SER A 130 15.10 14.05 -10.90
C SER A 130 14.85 14.37 -9.42
N SER A 131 13.93 13.65 -8.78
CA SER A 131 13.57 13.88 -7.37
C SER A 131 14.55 13.15 -6.45
N LYS A 132 14.67 13.63 -5.20
CA LYS A 132 15.47 12.92 -4.19
C LYS A 132 14.78 11.67 -3.66
N PHE A 133 13.45 11.64 -3.63
CA PHE A 133 12.69 10.48 -3.16
C PHE A 133 11.21 10.50 -3.59
N ILE A 134 10.63 9.32 -3.70
CA ILE A 134 9.19 9.10 -3.80
C ILE A 134 8.69 8.62 -2.45
N SER A 135 7.63 9.25 -1.95
CA SER A 135 7.14 8.99 -0.58
C SER A 135 6.08 7.91 -0.51
N HIS A 136 5.21 7.84 -1.53
CA HIS A 136 4.07 6.94 -1.60
C HIS A 136 3.84 6.59 -3.07
N GLY A 137 3.30 5.41 -3.28
CA GLY A 137 2.74 4.94 -4.55
C GLY A 137 1.54 4.06 -4.24
N LYS A 138 0.51 4.10 -5.09
CA LYS A 138 -0.65 3.21 -5.00
C LYS A 138 -1.16 2.85 -6.38
N PHE A 139 -1.64 1.63 -6.54
CA PHE A 139 -2.50 1.30 -7.68
C PHE A 139 -3.87 1.96 -7.47
N LEU A 140 -4.38 2.58 -8.54
CA LEU A 140 -5.76 3.08 -8.59
C LEU A 140 -6.67 2.05 -9.27
N ASP A 141 -6.16 1.38 -10.28
CA ASP A 141 -6.84 0.29 -10.98
C ASP A 141 -5.77 -0.56 -11.71
N ASP A 142 -6.20 -1.44 -12.60
CA ASP A 142 -5.32 -2.32 -13.38
C ASP A 142 -4.56 -1.61 -14.51
N GLU A 143 -4.68 -0.29 -14.63
CA GLU A 143 -4.03 0.53 -15.65
C GLU A 143 -3.33 1.76 -15.06
N LYS A 144 -3.76 2.22 -13.88
CA LYS A 144 -3.37 3.51 -13.32
C LYS A 144 -2.69 3.37 -11.98
N ILE A 145 -1.66 4.17 -11.80
CA ILE A 145 -0.98 4.36 -10.52
C ILE A 145 -0.98 5.83 -10.14
N ILE A 146 -0.95 6.09 -8.84
CA ILE A 146 -0.68 7.42 -8.28
C ILE A 146 0.62 7.39 -7.50
N VAL A 147 1.42 8.45 -7.64
CA VAL A 147 2.71 8.56 -6.96
C VAL A 147 2.89 9.93 -6.34
N ALA A 148 3.49 9.95 -5.14
CA ALA A 148 3.74 11.17 -4.38
C ALA A 148 5.23 11.56 -4.42
N LYS A 149 5.58 12.37 -5.41
CA LYS A 149 6.93 12.94 -5.60
C LYS A 149 7.26 13.92 -4.48
N ASN A 150 8.41 13.71 -3.81
CA ASN A 150 8.89 14.51 -2.68
C ASN A 150 7.84 14.69 -1.55
N GLY A 151 6.86 13.79 -1.41
CA GLY A 151 5.83 13.88 -0.36
C GLY A 151 4.76 14.94 -0.55
N LYS A 152 4.73 15.66 -1.68
CA LYS A 152 3.84 16.82 -1.85
C LYS A 152 3.18 16.95 -3.22
N ARG A 153 3.78 16.40 -4.28
CA ARG A 153 3.22 16.48 -5.64
C ARG A 153 2.73 15.10 -6.05
N LEU A 154 1.46 15.00 -6.40
CA LEU A 154 0.85 13.77 -6.82
C LEU A 154 0.72 13.75 -8.34
N ILE A 155 1.05 12.61 -8.92
CA ILE A 155 1.01 12.39 -10.37
C ILE A 155 0.33 11.06 -10.59
N ILE A 156 -0.61 11.04 -11.52
CA ILE A 156 -1.35 9.85 -11.93
C ILE A 156 -0.84 9.46 -13.32
N PHE A 157 -0.43 8.21 -13.45
CA PHE A 157 0.04 7.63 -14.71
C PHE A 157 -0.94 6.55 -15.16
N ASP A 158 -1.18 6.46 -16.46
CA ASP A 158 -1.63 5.23 -17.10
C ASP A 158 -0.36 4.46 -17.48
N PHE A 159 -0.05 3.43 -16.69
CA PHE A 159 1.19 2.68 -16.84
C PHE A 159 1.15 1.71 -18.02
N LYS A 160 -0.05 1.35 -18.51
CA LYS A 160 -0.19 0.51 -19.71
C LYS A 160 0.01 1.31 -21.00
N LYS A 161 -0.41 2.57 -21.03
CA LYS A 161 -0.19 3.48 -22.17
C LYS A 161 1.10 4.28 -22.06
N ALA A 162 1.82 4.16 -20.94
CA ALA A 162 3.02 4.91 -20.63
C ALA A 162 2.84 6.45 -20.69
N ILE A 163 1.67 6.96 -20.27
CA ILE A 163 1.34 8.39 -20.28
C ILE A 163 1.17 8.99 -18.88
N ASP A 164 1.59 10.24 -18.72
CA ASP A 164 1.26 11.10 -17.56
C ASP A 164 -0.15 11.66 -17.77
N MET A 165 -1.14 11.10 -17.07
CA MET A 165 -2.54 11.49 -17.25
C MET A 165 -2.85 12.81 -16.57
N TYR A 166 -2.42 12.94 -15.31
CA TYR A 166 -2.90 14.03 -14.47
C TYR A 166 -1.93 14.37 -13.34
N ARG A 167 -1.77 15.66 -13.08
CA ARG A 167 -0.93 16.19 -12.01
C ARG A 167 -1.78 16.99 -11.04
N ILE A 168 -2.04 16.42 -9.86
CA ILE A 168 -2.69 17.18 -8.77
C ILE A 168 -1.71 18.27 -8.31
N ARG A 169 -2.24 19.48 -8.12
CA ARG A 169 -1.46 20.64 -7.66
C ARG A 169 -0.69 20.29 -6.39
N LYS A 170 0.54 20.82 -6.27
CA LYS A 170 1.42 20.59 -5.12
C LYS A 170 0.68 20.90 -3.81
N LEU A 171 0.55 19.89 -2.97
CA LEU A 171 0.02 20.01 -1.63
C LEU A 171 1.05 20.74 -0.75
N LYS A 172 0.58 21.64 0.12
CA LYS A 172 1.46 22.39 1.04
C LYS A 172 2.03 21.48 2.13
N LYS A 173 1.28 20.44 2.51
CA LYS A 173 1.56 19.51 3.60
C LYS A 173 2.10 18.18 3.09
N LYS A 174 2.77 17.43 3.98
CA LYS A 174 3.29 16.10 3.70
C LYS A 174 2.14 15.09 3.64
N ILE A 175 2.15 14.24 2.63
CA ILE A 175 1.23 13.10 2.50
C ILE A 175 1.59 12.03 3.54
N LEU A 176 0.58 11.51 4.20
CA LEU A 176 0.68 10.48 5.24
C LEU A 176 0.16 9.12 4.77
N ASP A 177 -0.92 9.10 3.99
CA ASP A 177 -1.41 7.91 3.28
C ASP A 177 -2.30 8.33 2.09
N ILE A 178 -2.52 7.40 1.17
CA ILE A 178 -3.38 7.56 -0.02
C ILE A 178 -4.29 6.35 -0.12
N HIS A 179 -5.58 6.58 -0.35
CA HIS A 179 -6.55 5.52 -0.55
C HIS A 179 -7.54 5.87 -1.65
N LYS A 180 -7.78 4.92 -2.54
CA LYS A 180 -8.89 4.98 -3.49
C LYS A 180 -10.02 4.09 -3.00
N SER A 181 -11.24 4.62 -3.01
CA SER A 181 -12.44 3.85 -2.72
C SER A 181 -13.02 3.19 -3.98
N VAL A 182 -13.98 2.29 -3.78
CA VAL A 182 -14.67 1.59 -4.88
C VAL A 182 -15.45 2.57 -5.75
N GLU A 183 -16.00 3.62 -5.14
CA GLU A 183 -16.75 4.71 -5.79
C GLU A 183 -15.85 5.69 -6.56
N ASN A 184 -14.61 5.31 -6.87
CA ASN A 184 -13.62 6.15 -7.56
C ASN A 184 -13.30 7.48 -6.85
N MET A 185 -13.45 7.53 -5.52
CA MET A 185 -13.00 8.67 -4.72
C MET A 185 -11.58 8.44 -4.23
N LEU A 186 -10.72 9.45 -4.37
CA LEU A 186 -9.35 9.44 -3.87
C LEU A 186 -9.27 10.27 -2.58
N PHE A 187 -8.94 9.59 -1.49
CA PHE A 187 -8.71 10.17 -0.17
C PHE A 187 -7.21 10.30 0.08
N ILE A 188 -6.76 11.50 0.42
CA ILE A 188 -5.35 11.81 0.67
C ILE A 188 -5.24 12.37 2.07
N LEU A 189 -4.68 11.56 2.96
CA LEU A 189 -4.40 11.96 4.32
C LEU A 189 -3.15 12.81 4.34
N VAL A 190 -3.26 14.02 4.87
CA VAL A 190 -2.12 14.87 5.21
C VAL A 190 -2.24 15.33 6.65
N GLU A 191 -1.21 16.01 7.15
CA GLU A 191 -1.25 16.58 8.49
C GLU A 191 -2.48 17.50 8.69
N ASN A 192 -3.36 17.10 9.60
CA ASN A 192 -4.59 17.79 10.01
C ASN A 192 -5.66 17.97 8.93
N GLN A 193 -5.56 17.31 7.77
CA GLN A 193 -6.55 17.44 6.67
C GLN A 193 -6.68 16.15 5.87
N ILE A 194 -7.86 15.94 5.28
CA ILE A 194 -8.10 14.90 4.28
C ILE A 194 -8.56 15.60 3.00
N PHE A 195 -7.80 15.46 1.93
CA PHE A 195 -8.21 15.91 0.60
C PHE A 195 -8.96 14.80 -0.11
N ILE A 196 -10.06 15.16 -0.76
CA ILE A 196 -10.95 14.22 -1.45
C ILE A 196 -11.07 14.68 -2.90
N PHE A 197 -10.78 13.77 -3.83
CA PHE A 197 -10.89 13.99 -5.27
C PHE A 197 -11.82 12.95 -5.88
N ASN A 198 -12.57 13.34 -6.91
CA ASN A 198 -13.26 12.38 -7.77
C ASN A 198 -12.30 11.98 -8.89
N LEU A 199 -11.94 10.69 -9.00
CA LEU A 199 -11.00 10.21 -10.01
C LEU A 199 -11.60 10.14 -11.42
N SER A 200 -12.92 10.04 -11.55
CA SER A 200 -13.59 10.02 -12.85
C SER A 200 -13.45 11.37 -13.56
N THR A 201 -13.51 12.47 -12.81
CA THR A 201 -13.39 13.84 -13.36
C THR A 201 -12.02 14.48 -13.12
N PHE A 202 -11.18 13.86 -12.28
CA PHE A 202 -9.96 14.47 -11.73
C PHE A 202 -10.19 15.83 -11.04
N VAL A 203 -11.43 16.09 -10.60
CA VAL A 203 -11.80 17.35 -9.94
C VAL A 203 -11.61 17.20 -8.43
N PHE A 204 -11.06 18.25 -7.82
CA PHE A 204 -11.04 18.39 -6.37
C PHE A 204 -12.48 18.51 -5.85
N TYR A 205 -12.87 17.58 -4.99
CA TYR A 205 -14.24 17.51 -4.48
C TYR A 205 -14.38 18.30 -3.18
N LYS A 206 -13.63 17.93 -2.13
CA LYS A 206 -13.76 18.52 -0.80
C LYS A 206 -12.49 18.35 0.04
N THR A 207 -12.36 19.15 1.09
CA THR A 207 -11.39 18.92 2.17
C THR A 207 -12.11 18.77 3.50
N VAL A 208 -11.73 17.76 4.26
CA VAL A 208 -12.15 17.58 5.66
C VAL A 208 -11.03 18.06 6.58
N GLN A 209 -11.34 18.98 7.49
CA GLN A 209 -10.39 19.44 8.50
C GLN A 209 -10.34 18.44 9.65
N LEU A 210 -9.14 18.13 10.12
CA LEU A 210 -8.92 17.30 11.30
C LEU A 210 -8.36 18.15 12.45
N PRO A 211 -8.54 17.72 13.71
CA PRO A 211 -7.87 18.32 14.85
C PRO A 211 -6.36 18.43 14.66
N LYS A 212 -5.77 19.50 15.17
CA LYS A 212 -4.31 19.65 15.22
C LYS A 212 -3.72 18.63 16.20
N GLY A 213 -2.51 18.16 15.92
CA GLY A 213 -1.77 17.33 16.86
C GLY A 213 -2.21 15.86 16.90
N LEU A 214 -2.60 15.33 15.74
CA LEU A 214 -2.86 13.90 15.56
C LEU A 214 -1.64 13.13 15.04
N PHE A 215 -0.65 13.83 14.45
CA PHE A 215 0.45 13.20 13.70
C PHE A 215 1.82 13.81 14.09
N TYR A 216 2.48 13.22 15.08
CA TYR A 216 3.78 13.59 15.64
C TYR A 216 4.87 12.55 15.36
N PHE A 217 4.58 11.26 15.59
CA PHE A 217 5.61 10.21 15.62
C PHE A 217 6.05 9.73 14.24
N LYS A 218 5.37 10.20 13.17
CA LYS A 218 5.64 9.80 11.77
C LYS A 218 5.60 8.27 11.60
N TRP A 219 4.72 7.60 12.33
CA TRP A 219 4.38 6.18 12.10
C TRP A 219 3.76 6.03 10.71
N SER A 220 3.76 4.81 10.16
CA SER A 220 2.87 4.42 9.06
C SER A 220 1.40 4.61 9.43
N TYR A 221 0.84 5.77 9.07
CA TYR A 221 -0.60 6.03 9.19
C TYR A 221 -1.35 5.37 8.04
N PHE A 222 -2.65 5.20 8.21
CA PHE A 222 -3.53 4.75 7.14
C PHE A 222 -4.79 5.60 7.03
N ILE A 223 -5.38 5.61 5.85
CA ILE A 223 -6.74 6.11 5.60
C ILE A 223 -7.52 5.10 4.76
N ARG A 224 -8.79 4.86 5.10
CA ARG A 224 -9.69 3.96 4.38
C ARG A 224 -11.06 4.59 4.29
N TYR A 225 -11.83 4.19 3.29
CA TYR A 225 -13.25 4.52 3.18
C TYR A 225 -14.06 3.23 3.13
N LYS A 226 -14.97 3.05 4.08
CA LYS A 226 -15.83 1.86 4.16
C LYS A 226 -17.12 2.20 4.90
N ASN A 227 -18.24 1.65 4.44
CA ASN A 227 -19.55 1.82 5.07
C ASN A 227 -19.90 3.30 5.33
N ARG A 228 -19.67 4.15 4.31
CA ARG A 228 -19.89 5.62 4.40
C ARG A 228 -19.14 6.29 5.55
N LYS A 229 -17.95 5.76 5.89
CA LYS A 229 -17.06 6.31 6.90
C LYS A 229 -15.66 6.43 6.36
N ILE A 230 -15.04 7.59 6.61
CA ILE A 230 -13.59 7.74 6.46
C ILE A 230 -12.96 7.27 7.77
N ILE A 231 -12.08 6.28 7.71
CA ILE A 231 -11.41 5.68 8.85
C ILE A 231 -9.91 5.97 8.71
N PHE A 232 -9.25 6.49 9.74
CA PHE A 232 -7.82 6.76 9.68
C PHE A 232 -7.12 6.51 11.01
N SER A 233 -5.85 6.14 10.96
CA SER A 233 -5.02 6.05 12.16
C SER A 233 -4.25 7.33 12.43
N SER A 234 -3.88 7.49 13.69
CA SER A 234 -3.10 8.60 14.22
C SER A 234 -2.29 8.09 15.41
N ASP A 235 -1.46 8.95 15.99
CA ASP A 235 -0.71 8.60 17.20
C ASP A 235 -1.59 8.35 18.43
N LYS A 236 -2.81 8.89 18.44
CA LYS A 236 -3.77 8.75 19.55
C LYS A 236 -4.75 7.60 19.36
N GLY A 237 -4.68 6.88 18.24
CA GLY A 237 -5.58 5.78 17.92
C GLY A 237 -6.22 5.90 16.54
N VAL A 238 -7.30 5.15 16.35
CA VAL A 238 -8.07 5.08 15.10
C VAL A 238 -9.33 5.93 15.24
N TYR A 239 -9.57 6.79 14.27
CA TYR A 239 -10.73 7.68 14.20
C TYR A 239 -11.60 7.31 13.00
N TYR A 240 -12.89 7.64 13.10
CA TYR A 240 -13.81 7.57 11.97
C TYR A 240 -14.63 8.85 11.86
N ILE A 241 -15.02 9.18 10.62
CA ILE A 241 -15.85 10.33 10.29
C ILE A 241 -16.97 9.81 9.40
N ASP A 242 -18.22 10.05 9.78
CA ASP A 242 -19.36 9.78 8.91
C ASP A 242 -19.25 10.67 7.67
N TYR A 243 -19.24 10.03 6.51
CA TYR A 243 -19.03 10.69 5.23
C TYR A 243 -19.79 9.93 4.16
N SER A 244 -20.91 10.50 3.72
CA SER A 244 -21.62 9.99 2.56
C SER A 244 -21.06 10.66 1.32
N ILE A 245 -20.68 9.86 0.32
CA ILE A 245 -20.37 10.38 -1.01
C ILE A 245 -21.71 10.74 -1.65
N GLU A 246 -21.96 12.04 -1.80
CA GLU A 246 -23.10 12.53 -2.55
C GLU A 246 -22.76 12.35 -4.04
N GLU A 247 -23.33 11.32 -4.66
CA GLU A 247 -23.38 11.19 -6.11
C GLU A 247 -24.28 12.32 -6.62
N ASN A 248 -23.70 13.47 -6.95
CA ASN A 248 -24.39 14.42 -7.80
C ASN A 248 -24.48 13.81 -9.20
N VAL A 249 -25.72 13.42 -9.55
CA VAL A 249 -26.17 13.12 -10.92
C VAL A 249 -25.87 14.30 -11.83
#